data_AF-A0A966Z5G4-F1
#
_entry.id   AF-A0A966Z5G4-F1
#
_cell.length_a   1.000
_cell.length_b   1.000
_cell.length_c   1.000
_cell.angle_alpha   90.00
_cell.angle_beta   90.00
_cell.angle_gamma   90.00
#
_symmetry.space_group_name_H-M   'P 1'
#
loop_
_entity.id
_entity.type
_entity.pdbx_description
1 polymer ?
#
loop_
_entity_poly.entity_id
_entity_poly.type
_entity_poly.pdbx_seq_one_letter_code
_entity_poly.pdbx_strand_id
1 'polypeptide(L)'
;MLQDFQVSSAESLERTAFDVNARIPPGATKDDFRSMLQHLLRDRFQMVVHRETREFSGYVLVKTGAAGLRFQPWEPGSLAPPAQDGWPELPGGRSGLVQQNRLSEGYGVGRLRGWRQPMSALVKMMNMATQSPVVDRTGLSGFFNFSLEYTMERSGIPPDVGAELPGPPSVFDAIQRQLGLKLSAAKVPFPVVVVDSFSKTPSEN
;
A
#
# COMPACT_ATOMS: atom_id res chain seq x y z
N MET A 1 9.50 1.69 -0.15
CA MET A 1 9.59 0.46 -0.97
C MET A 1 8.96 0.79 -2.30
N LEU A 2 9.59 0.44 -3.42
CA LEU A 2 9.00 0.66 -4.76
C LEU A 2 7.81 -0.29 -4.94
N GLN A 3 6.77 0.18 -5.62
CA GLN A 3 5.63 -0.65 -6.02
C GLN A 3 5.92 -1.30 -7.38
N ASP A 4 5.26 -2.42 -7.69
CA ASP A 4 5.55 -3.21 -8.89
C ASP A 4 5.43 -2.38 -10.18
N PHE A 5 4.44 -1.49 -10.27
CA PHE A 5 4.27 -0.59 -11.42
C PHE A 5 5.38 0.47 -11.57
N GLN A 6 6.20 0.67 -10.54
CA GLN A 6 7.34 1.60 -10.55
C GLN A 6 8.62 0.96 -11.10
N VAL A 7 8.57 -0.28 -11.56
CA VAL A 7 9.67 -0.93 -12.27
C VAL A 7 9.22 -1.21 -13.70
N SER A 8 9.97 -0.70 -14.67
CA SER A 8 9.72 -0.89 -16.09
C SER A 8 11.00 -1.37 -16.76
N SER A 9 10.88 -2.18 -17.81
CA SER A 9 12.02 -2.68 -18.58
C SER A 9 11.72 -2.50 -20.06
N ALA A 10 12.71 -2.04 -20.82
CA ALA A 10 12.59 -1.90 -22.28
C ALA A 10 12.53 -3.27 -22.97
N GLU A 11 13.25 -4.26 -22.44
CA GLU A 11 13.13 -5.66 -22.83
C GLU A 11 12.13 -6.39 -21.92
N SER A 12 11.40 -7.36 -22.47
CA SER A 12 10.55 -8.22 -21.64
C SER A 12 11.43 -8.89 -20.57
N LEU A 13 11.09 -8.67 -19.30
CA LEU A 13 11.62 -9.46 -18.20
C LEU A 13 11.03 -10.86 -18.35
N GLU A 14 11.63 -11.68 -19.22
CA GLU A 14 11.26 -13.08 -19.36
C GLU A 14 11.28 -13.74 -17.97
N ARG A 15 10.44 -14.76 -17.76
CA ARG A 15 10.39 -15.56 -16.53
C ARG A 15 11.64 -16.44 -16.36
N THR A 16 12.83 -15.89 -16.61
CA THR A 16 14.11 -16.53 -16.33
C THR A 16 14.49 -16.16 -14.90
N ALA A 17 14.29 -17.10 -13.98
CA ALA A 17 14.78 -16.96 -12.61
C ALA A 17 16.27 -17.33 -12.58
N PHE A 18 17.10 -16.46 -12.02
CA PHE A 18 18.51 -16.73 -11.77
C PHE A 18 18.70 -17.05 -10.28
N ASP A 19 19.45 -18.12 -9.98
CA ASP A 19 19.93 -18.39 -8.63
C ASP A 19 21.26 -17.65 -8.43
N VAL A 20 21.34 -16.84 -7.38
CA VAL A 20 22.51 -16.02 -7.07
C VAL A 20 22.99 -16.39 -5.68
N ASN A 21 24.13 -17.07 -5.63
CA ASN A 21 24.81 -17.37 -4.37
C ASN A 21 25.79 -16.23 -4.06
N ALA A 22 25.49 -15.44 -3.02
CA ALA A 22 26.32 -14.31 -2.59
C ALA A 22 26.58 -14.39 -1.08
N ARG A 23 27.80 -14.06 -0.65
CA ARG A 23 28.17 -14.02 0.77
C ARG A 23 27.90 -12.63 1.34
N ILE A 24 27.11 -12.58 2.40
CA ILE A 24 26.85 -11.35 3.16
C ILE A 24 27.84 -11.30 4.33
N PRO A 25 28.68 -10.24 4.45
CA PRO A 25 29.60 -10.11 5.58
C PRO A 25 28.87 -10.02 6.93
N PRO A 26 29.43 -10.58 8.01
CA PRO A 26 28.85 -10.44 9.34
C PRO A 26 28.77 -8.96 9.75
N GLY A 27 27.61 -8.54 10.25
CA GLY A 27 27.37 -7.15 10.67
C GLY A 27 26.86 -6.21 9.56
N ALA A 28 26.68 -6.68 8.33
CA ALA A 28 26.12 -5.87 7.24
C ALA A 28 24.71 -5.35 7.58
N THR A 29 24.49 -4.05 7.39
CA THR A 29 23.18 -3.42 7.53
C THR A 29 22.29 -3.70 6.31
N LYS A 30 21.00 -3.37 6.41
CA LYS A 30 20.08 -3.46 5.25
C LYS A 30 20.51 -2.57 4.09
N ASP A 31 21.12 -1.43 4.37
CA ASP A 31 21.57 -0.51 3.33
C ASP A 31 22.86 -1.01 2.68
N ASP A 32 23.77 -1.62 3.45
CA ASP A 32 24.92 -2.33 2.89
C ASP A 32 24.47 -3.45 1.95
N PHE A 33 23.48 -4.25 2.37
CA PHE A 33 22.90 -5.30 1.52
C PHE A 33 22.32 -4.76 0.22
N ARG A 34 21.57 -3.65 0.26
CA ARG A 34 21.01 -3.02 -0.95
C ARG A 34 22.10 -2.54 -1.89
N SER A 35 23.16 -1.95 -1.36
CA SER A 35 24.30 -1.50 -2.15
C SER A 35 25.07 -2.69 -2.75
N MET A 36 25.29 -3.76 -1.99
CA MET A 36 25.91 -5.00 -2.50
C MET A 36 25.08 -5.61 -3.63
N LEU A 37 23.75 -5.67 -3.47
CA LEU A 37 22.85 -6.17 -4.51
C LEU A 37 22.90 -5.30 -5.76
N GLN A 38 22.92 -3.97 -5.62
CA GLN A 38 23.05 -3.05 -6.76
C GLN A 38 24.37 -3.24 -7.51
N HIS A 39 25.49 -3.41 -6.79
CA HIS A 39 26.78 -3.71 -7.40
C HIS A 39 26.74 -5.06 -8.11
N LEU A 40 26.21 -6.12 -7.49
CA LEU A 40 26.09 -7.43 -8.12
C LEU A 40 25.28 -7.37 -9.41
N LEU A 41 24.14 -6.67 -9.41
CA LEU A 41 23.31 -6.52 -10.61
C LEU A 41 24.03 -5.72 -11.70
N ARG A 42 24.78 -4.68 -11.32
CA ARG A 42 25.60 -3.91 -12.26
C ARG A 42 26.74 -4.77 -12.84
N ASP A 43 27.50 -5.45 -12.00
CA ASP A 43 28.75 -6.07 -12.41
C ASP A 43 28.50 -7.40 -13.12
N ARG A 44 27.54 -8.20 -12.64
CA ARG A 44 27.29 -9.53 -13.22
C ARG A 44 26.28 -9.49 -14.34
N PHE A 45 25.19 -8.76 -14.13
CA PHE A 45 24.13 -8.64 -15.13
C PHE A 45 24.32 -7.43 -16.02
N GLN A 46 25.39 -6.63 -15.86
CA GLN A 46 25.62 -5.42 -16.68
C GLN A 46 24.37 -4.52 -16.71
N MET A 47 23.62 -4.50 -15.60
CA MET A 47 22.30 -3.89 -15.55
C MET A 47 22.44 -2.37 -15.52
N VAL A 48 21.91 -1.73 -16.57
CA VAL A 48 21.81 -0.28 -16.68
C VAL A 48 20.40 0.14 -16.32
N VAL A 49 20.28 1.07 -15.38
CA VAL A 49 19.01 1.64 -14.97
C VAL A 49 19.08 3.14 -14.91
N HIS A 50 17.99 3.79 -15.29
CA HIS A 50 17.77 5.20 -15.00
C HIS A 50 16.47 5.39 -14.23
N ARG A 51 16.29 6.60 -13.69
CA ARG A 51 15.06 7.00 -13.02
C ARG A 51 14.39 8.07 -13.85
N GLU A 52 13.10 7.91 -14.05
CA GLU A 52 12.26 8.94 -14.65
C GLU A 52 10.97 9.09 -13.87
N THR A 53 10.23 10.16 -14.15
CA THR A 53 8.91 10.37 -13.54
C THR A 53 7.85 10.09 -14.59
N ARG A 54 6.95 9.14 -14.31
CA ARG A 54 5.78 8.86 -15.16
C ARG A 54 4.50 9.23 -14.42
N GLU A 55 3.53 9.73 -15.17
CA GLU A 55 2.18 9.95 -14.67
C GLU A 55 1.37 8.65 -14.75
N PHE A 56 0.78 8.24 -13.63
CA PHE A 56 -0.14 7.11 -13.57
C PHE A 56 -1.54 7.61 -13.24
N SER A 57 -2.56 6.95 -13.81
CA SER A 57 -3.93 7.11 -13.32
C SER A 57 -4.02 6.53 -11.91
N GLY A 58 -4.51 7.32 -10.97
CA GLY A 58 -4.64 6.92 -9.59
C GLY A 58 -5.51 7.88 -8.81
N TYR A 59 -5.29 7.93 -7.50
CA TYR A 59 -6.06 8.77 -6.59
C TYR A 59 -5.15 9.65 -5.74
N VAL A 60 -5.62 10.84 -5.41
CA VAL A 60 -5.06 11.66 -4.33
C VAL A 60 -5.98 11.59 -3.13
N LEU A 61 -5.41 11.30 -1.96
CA LEU A 61 -6.11 11.35 -0.69
C LEU A 61 -6.05 12.79 -0.15
N VAL A 62 -7.20 13.42 0.01
CA VAL A 62 -7.33 14.82 0.46
C VAL A 62 -8.31 14.91 1.65
N LYS A 63 -8.31 16.04 2.36
CA LYS A 63 -9.31 16.30 3.40
C LYS A 63 -10.66 16.64 2.77
N THR A 64 -11.75 16.15 3.34
CA THR A 64 -13.11 16.55 2.95
C THR A 64 -13.44 17.85 3.68
N GLY A 65 -13.66 18.95 2.94
CA GLY A 65 -13.78 20.35 3.41
C GLY A 65 -14.37 20.62 4.82
N ALA A 66 -15.50 21.33 4.93
CA ALA A 66 -16.02 21.82 6.22
C ALA A 66 -16.44 20.72 7.22
N ALA A 67 -16.53 19.45 6.77
CA ALA A 67 -17.01 18.33 7.58
C ALA A 67 -15.98 17.79 8.60
N GLY A 68 -14.74 18.27 8.56
CA GLY A 68 -13.68 17.94 9.52
C GLY A 68 -13.18 16.50 9.46
N LEU A 69 -12.02 16.25 10.06
CA LEU A 69 -11.48 14.89 10.22
C LEU A 69 -12.29 14.13 11.26
N ARG A 70 -12.60 12.86 10.96
CA ARG A 70 -13.43 11.99 11.81
C ARG A 70 -12.61 10.88 12.47
N PHE A 71 -11.34 11.16 12.70
CA PHE A 71 -10.40 10.30 13.41
C PHE A 71 -9.46 11.16 14.25
N GLN A 72 -8.77 10.53 15.20
CA GLN A 72 -8.02 11.25 16.22
C GLN A 72 -6.51 11.14 15.99
N PRO A 73 -5.74 12.22 16.25
CA PRO A 73 -4.30 12.11 16.48
C PRO A 73 -4.02 11.12 17.61
N TRP A 74 -2.91 10.40 17.51
CA TRP A 74 -2.44 9.54 18.59
C TRP A 74 -1.66 10.35 19.62
N GLU A 75 -1.95 10.11 20.89
CA GLU A 75 -1.28 10.77 22.01
C GLU A 75 -0.29 9.83 22.71
N PRO A 76 0.91 10.32 23.11
CA PRO A 76 1.85 9.54 23.91
C PRO A 76 1.23 9.00 25.19
N GLY A 77 1.50 7.73 25.51
CA GLY A 77 0.97 7.08 26.71
C GLY A 77 -0.47 6.55 26.57
N SER A 78 -1.18 6.87 25.49
CA SER A 78 -2.50 6.29 25.21
C SER A 78 -2.39 4.80 24.85
N LEU A 79 -3.34 4.01 25.36
CA LEU A 79 -3.52 2.60 25.01
C LEU A 79 -4.62 2.46 23.97
N ALA A 80 -4.47 1.49 23.08
CA ALA A 80 -5.53 1.15 22.13
C ALA A 80 -6.77 0.72 22.91
N PRO A 81 -7.96 1.28 22.62
CA PRO A 81 -9.19 0.79 23.22
C PRO A 81 -9.41 -0.68 22.83
N PRO A 82 -10.08 -1.50 23.66
CA PRO A 82 -10.46 -2.86 23.28
C PRO A 82 -11.34 -2.86 22.03
N ALA A 83 -11.38 -3.96 21.28
CA ALA A 83 -12.34 -4.07 20.20
C ALA A 83 -13.77 -4.18 20.74
N GLN A 84 -14.71 -3.55 20.04
CA GLN A 84 -16.14 -3.61 20.33
C GLN A 84 -16.86 -4.05 19.05
N ASP A 85 -18.12 -4.48 19.14
CA ASP A 85 -19.00 -4.74 17.98
C ASP A 85 -18.42 -5.66 16.89
N GLY A 86 -17.55 -6.59 17.29
CA GLY A 86 -16.88 -7.51 16.38
C GLY A 86 -15.78 -6.86 15.51
N TRP A 87 -15.23 -5.72 15.91
CA TRP A 87 -14.00 -5.19 15.32
C TRP A 87 -12.80 -6.10 15.65
N PRO A 88 -11.74 -6.10 14.83
CA PRO A 88 -10.52 -6.82 15.16
C PRO A 88 -9.81 -6.23 16.39
N GLU A 89 -9.27 -7.14 17.20
CA GLU A 89 -8.37 -6.77 18.30
C GLU A 89 -7.01 -6.31 17.78
N LEU A 90 -6.49 -5.24 18.38
CA LEU A 90 -5.15 -4.76 18.09
C LEU A 90 -4.13 -5.55 18.92
N PRO A 91 -2.91 -5.80 18.40
CA PRO A 91 -1.85 -6.40 19.20
C PRO A 91 -1.54 -5.49 20.40
N GLY A 92 -1.68 -6.01 21.61
CA GLY A 92 -1.62 -5.22 22.84
C GLY A 92 -0.34 -4.37 22.98
N GLY A 93 -0.52 -3.10 23.39
CA GLY A 93 0.55 -2.23 23.87
C GLY A 93 1.52 -1.65 22.83
N ARG A 94 1.32 -1.87 21.52
CA ARG A 94 2.22 -1.36 20.45
C ARG A 94 1.45 -0.70 19.31
N SER A 95 2.19 0.00 18.42
CA SER A 95 1.66 0.42 17.12
C SER A 95 1.14 -0.81 16.39
N GLY A 96 -0.10 -0.75 15.89
CA GLY A 96 -0.77 -1.89 15.30
C GLY A 96 -1.70 -1.48 14.16
N LEU A 97 -1.72 -2.29 13.12
CA LEU A 97 -2.67 -2.20 12.02
C LEU A 97 -3.22 -3.60 11.80
N VAL A 98 -4.51 -3.78 11.97
CA VAL A 98 -5.18 -5.07 11.79
C VAL A 98 -6.32 -4.91 10.82
N GLN A 99 -6.37 -5.82 9.85
CA GLN A 99 -7.48 -5.96 8.93
C GLN A 99 -8.14 -7.31 9.17
N GLN A 100 -9.46 -7.29 9.32
CA GLN A 100 -10.29 -8.49 9.34
C GLN A 100 -11.26 -8.42 8.18
N ASN A 101 -11.20 -9.41 7.30
CA ASN A 101 -12.15 -9.56 6.21
C ASN A 101 -13.16 -10.62 6.62
N ARG A 102 -14.45 -10.30 6.50
CA ARG A 102 -15.56 -11.23 6.71
C ARG A 102 -16.42 -11.29 5.47
N LEU A 103 -17.04 -12.45 5.24
CA LEU A 103 -18.11 -12.57 4.27
C LEU A 103 -19.42 -12.25 5.00
N SER A 104 -20.19 -11.32 4.47
CA SER A 104 -21.51 -10.94 4.97
C SER A 104 -22.45 -10.82 3.78
N GLU A 105 -23.58 -11.52 3.80
CA GLU A 105 -24.67 -11.35 2.83
C GLU A 105 -24.24 -11.29 1.35
N GLY A 106 -23.30 -12.16 0.94
CA GLY A 106 -22.85 -12.28 -0.44
C GLY A 106 -21.73 -11.31 -0.87
N TYR A 107 -21.35 -10.34 -0.03
CA TYR A 107 -20.23 -9.42 -0.26
C TYR A 107 -19.13 -9.58 0.80
N GLY A 108 -17.91 -9.18 0.45
CA GLY A 108 -16.80 -9.08 1.40
C GLY A 108 -16.90 -7.78 2.19
N VAL A 109 -16.68 -7.83 3.49
CA VAL A 109 -16.57 -6.65 4.36
C VAL A 109 -15.19 -6.62 4.98
N GLY A 110 -14.46 -5.53 4.76
CA GLY A 110 -13.17 -5.28 5.38
C GLY A 110 -13.33 -4.34 6.56
N ARG A 111 -12.91 -4.79 7.75
CA ARG A 111 -12.74 -3.94 8.95
C ARG A 111 -11.26 -3.71 9.20
N LEU A 112 -10.85 -2.46 9.15
CA LEU A 112 -9.49 -2.01 9.36
C LEU A 112 -9.41 -1.17 10.63
N ARG A 113 -8.49 -1.52 11.53
CA ARG A 113 -8.22 -0.74 12.74
C ARG A 113 -6.74 -0.42 12.83
N GLY A 114 -6.44 0.88 12.94
CA GLY A 114 -5.08 1.42 13.04
C GLY A 114 -4.88 2.14 14.37
N TRP A 115 -3.80 1.79 15.07
CA TRP A 115 -3.36 2.45 16.29
C TRP A 115 -1.93 2.94 16.15
N ARG A 116 -1.70 4.22 16.45
CA ARG A 116 -0.41 4.91 16.27
C ARG A 116 0.13 4.68 14.86
N GLN A 117 -0.65 5.04 13.85
CA GLN A 117 -0.32 4.82 12.44
C GLN A 117 -0.02 6.13 11.72
N PRO A 118 1.05 6.21 10.90
CA PRO A 118 1.25 7.34 10.01
C PRO A 118 0.22 7.31 8.87
N MET A 119 -0.01 8.46 8.21
CA MET A 119 -0.92 8.52 7.06
C MET A 119 -0.48 7.60 5.91
N SER A 120 0.82 7.34 5.79
CA SER A 120 1.37 6.38 4.81
C SER A 120 0.85 4.95 4.99
N ALA A 121 0.47 4.56 6.22
CA ALA A 121 -0.15 3.26 6.46
C ALA A 121 -1.56 3.20 5.87
N LEU A 122 -2.35 4.28 6.02
CA LEU A 122 -3.67 4.37 5.39
C LEU A 122 -3.55 4.37 3.87
N VAL A 123 -2.63 5.16 3.30
CA VAL A 123 -2.36 5.17 1.85
C VAL A 123 -2.04 3.78 1.32
N LYS A 124 -1.18 3.02 2.02
CA LYS A 124 -0.86 1.64 1.63
C LYS A 124 -2.10 0.77 1.58
N MET A 125 -3.00 0.91 2.55
CA MET A 125 -4.26 0.16 2.54
C MET A 125 -5.19 0.59 1.40
N MET A 126 -5.22 1.88 1.07
CA MET A 126 -6.03 2.36 -0.05
C MET A 126 -5.48 1.88 -1.39
N ASN A 127 -4.16 1.78 -1.56
CA ASN A 127 -3.57 1.14 -2.75
C ASN A 127 -4.07 -0.29 -2.92
N MET A 128 -4.08 -1.08 -1.83
CA MET A 128 -4.56 -2.46 -1.86
C MET A 128 -6.06 -2.56 -2.14
N ALA A 129 -6.86 -1.68 -1.53
CA ALA A 129 -8.31 -1.71 -1.67
C ALA A 129 -8.79 -1.19 -3.05
N THR A 130 -8.11 -0.21 -3.62
CA THR A 130 -8.46 0.40 -4.92
C THR A 130 -7.72 -0.22 -6.10
N GLN A 131 -6.73 -1.08 -5.84
CA GLN A 131 -5.80 -1.63 -6.83
C GLN A 131 -5.16 -0.54 -7.71
N SER A 132 -5.06 0.69 -7.20
CA SER A 132 -4.59 1.87 -7.93
C SER A 132 -3.61 2.67 -7.07
N PRO A 133 -2.67 3.41 -7.67
CA PRO A 133 -1.76 4.25 -6.92
C PRO A 133 -2.50 5.37 -6.17
N VAL A 134 -2.22 5.53 -4.88
CA VAL A 134 -2.76 6.57 -4.01
C VAL A 134 -1.62 7.44 -3.48
N VAL A 135 -1.79 8.75 -3.57
CA VAL A 135 -0.84 9.75 -3.05
C VAL A 135 -1.49 10.54 -1.92
N ASP A 136 -0.80 10.68 -0.80
CA ASP A 136 -1.23 11.55 0.29
C ASP A 136 -1.07 13.03 -0.09
N ARG A 137 -2.18 13.76 -0.09
CA ARG A 137 -2.25 15.23 -0.18
C ARG A 137 -3.13 15.81 0.93
N THR A 138 -3.26 15.12 2.04
CA THR A 138 -4.03 15.57 3.21
C THR A 138 -3.32 16.68 3.97
N GLY A 139 -1.99 16.76 3.87
CA GLY A 139 -1.15 17.64 4.68
C GLY A 139 -1.14 17.26 6.16
N LEU A 140 -1.51 16.02 6.49
CA LEU A 140 -1.51 15.51 7.85
C LEU A 140 -0.18 14.86 8.19
N SER A 141 0.41 15.29 9.30
CA SER A 141 1.65 14.73 9.83
C SER A 141 1.44 14.19 11.25
N GLY A 142 2.30 13.28 11.67
CA GLY A 142 2.19 12.59 12.95
C GLY A 142 1.53 11.22 12.83
N PHE A 143 1.03 10.73 13.97
CA PHE A 143 0.41 9.42 14.09
C PHE A 143 -1.07 9.60 14.40
N PHE A 144 -1.89 8.69 13.88
CA PHE A 144 -3.34 8.73 13.99
C PHE A 144 -3.88 7.38 14.43
N ASN A 145 -5.07 7.44 15.02
CA ASN A 145 -5.89 6.30 15.37
C ASN A 145 -7.12 6.35 14.46
N PHE A 146 -7.35 5.31 13.70
CA PHE A 146 -8.48 5.26 12.75
C PHE A 146 -9.11 3.88 12.71
N SER A 147 -10.40 3.86 12.38
CA SER A 147 -11.17 2.66 12.08
C SER A 147 -11.87 2.88 10.75
N LEU A 148 -11.89 1.87 9.90
CA LEU A 148 -12.53 1.94 8.59
C LEU A 148 -13.22 0.62 8.29
N GLU A 149 -14.51 0.67 8.02
CA GLU A 149 -15.30 -0.46 7.52
C GLU A 149 -15.74 -0.17 6.08
N TYR A 150 -15.48 -1.09 5.16
CA TYR A 150 -15.83 -0.89 3.76
C TYR A 150 -16.13 -2.21 3.07
N THR A 151 -16.89 -2.13 1.98
CA THR A 151 -17.19 -3.28 1.14
C THR A 151 -16.02 -3.61 0.23
N MET A 152 -15.66 -4.88 0.19
CA MET A 152 -14.65 -5.45 -0.69
C MET A 152 -15.34 -6.18 -1.83
N GLU A 153 -15.03 -5.77 -3.06
CA GLU A 153 -15.52 -6.49 -4.24
C GLU A 153 -14.87 -7.88 -4.28
N ARG A 154 -15.69 -8.94 -4.44
CA ARG A 154 -15.16 -10.31 -4.52
C ARG A 154 -14.50 -10.49 -5.88
N SER A 155 -13.21 -10.79 -5.90
CA SER A 155 -12.59 -11.34 -7.09
C SER A 155 -13.20 -12.73 -7.37
N GLY A 156 -14.06 -12.82 -8.39
CA GLY A 156 -14.50 -14.10 -8.96
C GLY A 156 -15.93 -14.58 -8.71
N ILE A 157 -16.87 -13.75 -8.23
CA ILE A 157 -18.31 -13.96 -8.54
C ILE A 157 -18.75 -12.81 -9.44
N PRO A 158 -19.44 -13.09 -10.55
CA PRO A 158 -20.20 -12.05 -11.23
C PRO A 158 -21.11 -11.33 -10.23
N PRO A 159 -21.26 -9.99 -10.29
CA PRO A 159 -22.32 -9.33 -9.56
C PRO A 159 -23.63 -9.95 -10.03
N ASP A 160 -24.33 -10.67 -9.14
CA ASP A 160 -25.68 -11.13 -9.46
C ASP A 160 -26.52 -9.87 -9.65
N VAL A 161 -27.09 -9.77 -10.85
CA VAL A 161 -27.70 -8.56 -11.36
C VAL A 161 -28.96 -8.27 -10.56
N GLY A 162 -28.96 -7.19 -9.78
CA GLY A 162 -30.21 -6.51 -9.41
C GLY A 162 -30.63 -6.47 -7.95
N ALA A 163 -29.79 -6.81 -6.97
CA ALA A 163 -30.09 -6.50 -5.57
C ALA A 163 -29.19 -5.37 -5.05
N GLU A 164 -29.70 -4.14 -5.01
CA GLU A 164 -29.20 -3.10 -4.09
C GLU A 164 -29.53 -3.54 -2.65
N LEU A 165 -28.78 -4.52 -2.15
CA LEU A 165 -28.75 -4.79 -0.71
C LEU A 165 -28.15 -3.53 -0.05
N PRO A 166 -28.66 -3.11 1.12
CA PRO A 166 -28.03 -2.05 1.93
C PRO A 166 -26.71 -2.59 2.52
N GLY A 167 -25.72 -2.79 1.66
CA GLY A 167 -24.37 -3.19 2.04
C GLY A 167 -23.58 -2.02 2.64
N PRO A 168 -22.45 -2.31 3.29
CA PRO A 168 -21.53 -1.28 3.77
C PRO A 168 -21.09 -0.35 2.61
N PRO A 169 -20.64 0.87 2.95
CA PRO A 169 -20.19 1.81 1.93
C PRO A 169 -19.00 1.25 1.13
N SER A 170 -18.92 1.64 -0.14
CA SER A 170 -17.71 1.43 -0.94
C SER A 170 -16.49 2.02 -0.23
N VAL A 171 -15.27 1.61 -0.58
CA VAL A 171 -14.06 2.19 0.03
C VAL A 171 -14.01 3.73 -0.13
N PHE A 172 -14.51 4.27 -1.24
CA PHE A 172 -14.59 5.71 -1.48
C PHE A 172 -15.55 6.41 -0.52
N ASP A 173 -16.76 5.86 -0.38
CA ASP A 173 -17.78 6.39 0.53
C ASP A 173 -17.36 6.24 1.99
N ALA A 174 -16.72 5.12 2.34
CA ALA A 174 -16.29 4.81 3.69
C ALA A 174 -15.25 5.82 4.18
N ILE A 175 -14.22 6.11 3.38
CA ILE A 175 -13.21 7.12 3.73
C ILE A 175 -13.86 8.50 3.92
N GLN A 176 -14.82 8.86 3.05
CA GLN A 176 -15.50 10.14 3.15
C GLN A 176 -16.38 10.26 4.38
N ARG A 177 -17.18 9.24 4.67
CA ARG A 177 -18.15 9.26 5.76
C ARG A 177 -17.51 8.99 7.11
N GLN A 178 -16.55 8.07 7.19
CA GLN A 178 -15.98 7.59 8.46
C GLN A 178 -14.69 8.30 8.84
N LEU A 179 -13.87 8.73 7.87
CA LEU A 179 -12.59 9.41 8.15
C LEU A 179 -12.64 10.92 7.85
N GLY A 180 -13.62 11.40 7.07
CA GLY A 180 -13.62 12.79 6.62
C GLY A 180 -12.47 13.09 5.65
N LEU A 181 -12.03 12.07 4.91
CA LEU A 181 -11.06 12.20 3.83
C LEU A 181 -11.72 11.85 2.49
N LYS A 182 -11.12 12.20 1.37
CA LYS A 182 -11.65 11.89 0.05
C LYS A 182 -10.56 11.34 -0.85
N LEU A 183 -10.85 10.28 -1.58
CA LEU A 183 -10.07 9.86 -2.73
C LEU A 183 -10.59 10.60 -3.95
N SER A 184 -9.73 11.40 -4.58
CA SER A 184 -10.04 12.10 -5.83
C SER A 184 -9.22 11.50 -6.96
N ALA A 185 -9.87 11.09 -8.05
CA ALA A 185 -9.17 10.63 -9.24
C ALA A 185 -8.22 11.72 -9.76
N ALA A 186 -6.99 11.35 -10.04
CA ALA A 186 -5.96 12.26 -10.52
C ALA A 186 -4.87 11.51 -11.28
N LYS A 187 -4.17 12.22 -12.16
CA LYS A 187 -2.86 11.78 -12.62
C LYS A 187 -1.84 12.06 -11.53
N VAL A 188 -1.12 11.02 -11.14
CA VAL A 188 -0.18 11.06 -10.02
C VAL A 188 1.23 10.73 -10.52
N PRO A 189 2.21 11.64 -10.33
CA PRO A 189 3.57 11.39 -10.76
C PRO A 189 4.25 10.43 -9.79
N PHE A 190 4.84 9.35 -10.31
CA PHE A 190 5.66 8.43 -9.54
C PHE A 190 7.06 8.29 -10.15
N PRO A 191 8.11 8.17 -9.31
CA PRO A 191 9.42 7.78 -9.79
C PRO A 191 9.33 6.33 -10.26
N VAL A 192 9.78 6.10 -11.48
CA VAL A 192 9.90 4.78 -12.10
C VAL A 192 11.38 4.49 -12.28
N VAL A 193 11.79 3.28 -11.91
CA VAL A 193 13.09 2.74 -12.26
C VAL A 193 12.92 2.01 -13.58
N VAL A 194 13.59 2.50 -14.61
CA VAL A 194 13.60 1.90 -15.94
C VAL A 194 14.89 1.11 -16.08
N VAL A 195 14.75 -0.18 -16.41
CA VAL A 195 15.86 -1.03 -16.83
C VAL A 195 16.06 -0.83 -18.32
N ASP A 196 17.17 -0.18 -18.67
CA ASP A 196 17.53 0.11 -20.06
C ASP A 196 18.07 -1.13 -20.75
N SER A 197 18.92 -1.87 -20.05
CA SER A 197 19.53 -3.10 -20.54
C SER A 197 20.04 -3.95 -19.38
N PHE A 198 20.13 -5.26 -19.64
CA PHE A 198 20.82 -6.22 -18.78
C PHE A 198 21.30 -7.41 -19.63
N SER A 199 22.36 -8.06 -19.18
CA SER A 199 22.87 -9.30 -19.75
C SER A 199 22.05 -10.50 -19.25
N LYS A 200 21.49 -11.28 -20.19
CA LYS A 200 20.81 -12.57 -19.89
C LYS A 200 21.80 -13.68 -19.50
N THR A 201 23.09 -13.50 -19.78
CA THR A 201 24.18 -14.40 -19.39
C THR A 201 25.06 -13.66 -18.39
N PRO A 202 24.82 -13.78 -17.08
CA PRO A 202 25.64 -13.10 -16.08
C PRO A 202 27.07 -13.63 -16.11
N SER A 203 28.04 -12.79 -15.72
CA SER A 203 29.44 -13.22 -15.57
C SER A 203 29.57 -14.36 -14.55
N GLU A 204 30.57 -15.23 -14.68
CA GLU A 204 30.80 -16.35 -13.75
C GLU A 204 31.00 -15.90 -12.28
N ASN A 205 30.82 -16.85 -11.34
CA ASN A 205 30.93 -16.63 -9.89
C ASN A 205 32.38 -16.49 -9.43
#